data_AF-A0A2G8K1Y9-F1
#
_entry.id   AF-A0A2G8K1Y9-F1
#
_cell.length_a   1.000
_cell.length_b   1.000
_cell.length_c   1.000
_cell.angle_alpha   90.00
_cell.angle_beta   90.00
_cell.angle_gamma   90.00
#
_symmetry.space_group_name_H-M   'P 1'
#
loop_
_entity.id
_entity.type
_entity.pdbx_description
1 polymer ?
#
loop_
_entity_poly.entity_id
_entity_poly.type
_entity_poly.pdbx_seq_one_letter_code
_entity_poly.pdbx_strand_id
1 'polypeptide(L)'
;SIMAQQPAEVASTIASHHDHQTQTSTIQGLEVASANQIPIPIVDLFECSPRVDESGLNLILQSDLSLSILSSLQTLMIHDVDRNLTSEEWSAILSYSAQCTSLKMLNASFCRIVIPP
;
A
#
# COMPACT_ATOMS: atom_id res chain seq x y z
N SER A 1 27.93 -24.01 13.40
CA SER A 1 26.87 -23.69 12.43
C SER A 1 26.51 -22.23 12.55
N ILE A 2 26.70 -21.48 11.47
CA ILE A 2 26.27 -20.08 11.38
C ILE A 2 24.75 -20.15 11.26
N MET A 3 24.03 -19.73 12.30
CA MET A 3 22.59 -19.53 12.19
C MET A 3 22.38 -18.39 11.20
N ALA A 4 21.81 -18.68 10.04
CA ALA A 4 21.31 -17.65 9.17
C ALA A 4 20.17 -16.95 9.92
N GLN A 5 20.45 -15.77 10.47
CA GLN A 5 19.39 -14.86 10.91
C GLN A 5 18.59 -14.53 9.64
N GLN A 6 17.33 -14.97 9.60
CA GLN A 6 16.39 -14.54 8.58
C GLN A 6 16.35 -13.00 8.64
N PRO A 7 16.48 -12.28 7.51
CA PRO A 7 16.44 -10.82 7.54
C PRO A 7 15.14 -10.36 8.21
N ALA A 8 15.20 -9.29 8.99
CA ALA A 8 14.00 -8.67 9.54
C ALA A 8 13.16 -8.18 8.36
N GLU A 9 11.94 -8.72 8.21
CA GLU A 9 10.99 -8.33 7.17
C GLU A 9 9.74 -7.81 7.86
N VAL A 10 9.12 -6.77 7.29
CA VAL A 10 7.90 -6.16 7.83
C VAL A 10 6.74 -6.44 6.89
N ALA A 11 5.90 -7.40 7.24
CA ALA A 11 4.59 -7.58 6.63
C ALA A 11 3.55 -6.82 7.45
N SER A 12 2.60 -6.14 6.82
CA SER A 12 1.55 -5.43 7.56
C SER A 12 0.23 -5.36 6.80
N THR A 13 -0.85 -5.38 7.58
CA THR A 13 -2.21 -5.10 7.11
C THR A 13 -2.67 -3.79 7.71
N ILE A 14 -3.16 -2.88 6.88
CA ILE A 14 -3.89 -1.69 7.29
C ILE A 14 -5.35 -1.93 6.91
N ALA A 15 -6.24 -1.93 7.90
CA ALA A 15 -7.65 -2.20 7.67
C ALA A 15 -8.52 -1.03 8.13
N SER A 16 -9.65 -0.81 7.45
CA SER A 16 -10.59 0.28 7.74
C SER A 16 -11.15 0.28 9.18
N HIS A 17 -11.29 -0.91 9.78
CA HIS A 17 -11.79 -1.09 11.14
C HIS A 17 -10.71 -0.92 12.23
N HIS A 18 -9.43 -0.83 11.85
CA HIS A 18 -8.40 -0.40 12.78
C HIS A 18 -8.65 1.07 13.16
N ASP A 19 -8.48 1.39 14.45
CA ASP A 19 -8.55 2.78 14.86
C ASP A 19 -7.44 3.62 14.22
N HIS A 20 -7.65 4.93 14.20
CA HIS A 20 -6.73 5.87 13.59
C HIS A 20 -5.30 5.76 14.16
N GLN A 21 -5.18 5.48 15.48
CA GLN A 21 -3.87 5.35 16.13
C GLN A 21 -3.12 4.11 15.64
N THR A 22 -3.81 2.99 15.48
CA THR A 22 -3.26 1.73 14.98
C THR A 22 -2.80 1.90 13.55
N GLN A 23 -3.64 2.47 12.68
CA GLN A 23 -3.26 2.76 11.30
C GLN A 23 -2.04 3.70 11.23
N THR A 24 -2.03 4.77 12.04
CA THR A 24 -0.90 5.72 12.12
C THR A 24 0.40 5.01 12.50
N SER A 25 0.38 4.20 13.56
CA SER A 25 1.56 3.45 14.02
C SER A 25 2.05 2.46 12.96
N THR A 26 1.15 1.77 12.27
CA THR A 26 1.50 0.85 11.18
C THR A 26 2.16 1.58 10.03
N ILE A 27 1.59 2.70 9.57
CA ILE A 27 2.14 3.53 8.49
C ILE A 27 3.54 4.02 8.86
N GLN A 28 3.71 4.59 10.06
CA GLN A 28 5.01 5.06 10.54
C GLN A 28 6.05 3.93 10.57
N GLY A 29 5.65 2.73 11.01
CA GLY A 29 6.52 1.56 10.99
C GLY A 29 6.98 1.17 9.58
N LEU A 30 6.06 1.20 8.61
CA LEU A 30 6.36 0.92 7.20
C LEU A 30 7.29 1.99 6.59
N GLU A 31 7.06 3.27 6.87
CA GLU A 31 7.90 4.36 6.39
C GLU A 31 9.32 4.28 6.97
N VAL A 32 9.44 3.98 8.27
CA VAL A 32 10.74 3.75 8.91
C VAL A 32 11.44 2.53 8.32
N ALA A 33 10.72 1.42 8.12
CA ALA A 33 11.27 0.22 7.48
C ALA A 33 11.79 0.54 6.08
N SER A 34 11.01 1.25 5.27
CA SER A 34 11.40 1.64 3.92
C SER A 34 12.60 2.60 3.91
N ALA A 35 12.64 3.59 4.81
CA ALA A 35 13.76 4.51 4.93
C ALA A 35 15.08 3.79 5.28
N ASN A 36 14.99 2.71 6.05
CA ASN A 36 16.13 1.87 6.43
C ASN A 36 16.40 0.71 5.45
N GLN A 37 15.73 0.68 4.30
CA GLN A 37 15.85 -0.38 3.29
C GLN A 37 15.54 -1.79 3.85
N ILE A 38 14.73 -1.85 4.91
CA ILE A 38 14.20 -3.11 5.44
C ILE A 38 13.16 -3.61 4.45
N PRO A 39 13.23 -4.87 3.99
CA PRO A 39 12.27 -5.39 3.03
C PRO A 39 10.85 -5.40 3.60
N ILE A 40 9.91 -4.89 2.81
CA ILE A 40 8.48 -4.92 3.10
C ILE A 40 7.87 -5.89 2.08
N PRO A 41 7.78 -7.20 2.38
CA PRO A 41 7.30 -8.19 1.43
C PRO A 41 5.87 -7.91 0.95
N ILE A 42 5.04 -7.37 1.84
CA ILE A 42 3.62 -7.13 1.57
C ILE A 42 3.07 -5.99 2.44
N VAL A 43 2.30 -5.10 1.82
CA VAL A 43 1.34 -4.22 2.46
C VAL A 43 -0.04 -4.58 1.94
N ASP A 44 -0.92 -4.93 2.85
CA ASP A 44 -2.31 -5.29 2.57
C ASP A 44 -3.25 -4.17 3.06
N LEU A 45 -3.96 -3.53 2.13
CA LEU A 45 -4.95 -2.50 2.39
C LEU A 45 -6.35 -3.13 2.33
N PHE A 46 -6.96 -3.37 3.49
CA PHE A 46 -8.25 -4.04 3.61
C PHE A 46 -9.37 -3.03 3.87
N GLU A 47 -10.25 -2.87 2.88
CA GLU A 47 -11.39 -1.94 2.85
C GLU A 47 -11.01 -0.48 3.08
N CYS A 48 -9.77 -0.09 2.79
CA CYS A 48 -9.27 1.26 3.05
C CYS A 48 -9.61 2.27 1.95
N SER A 49 -10.21 1.86 0.83
CA SER A 49 -10.58 2.73 -0.29
C SER A 49 -9.49 3.74 -0.68
N PRO A 50 -8.22 3.32 -0.90
CA PRO A 50 -7.12 4.26 -1.13
C PRO A 50 -7.32 5.07 -2.42
N ARG A 51 -6.96 6.36 -2.36
CA ARG A 51 -6.90 7.30 -3.49
C ARG A 51 -5.52 7.92 -3.56
N VAL A 52 -5.04 8.28 -4.75
CA VAL A 52 -3.76 8.99 -4.88
C VAL A 52 -4.01 10.49 -4.75
N ASP A 53 -3.11 11.19 -4.05
CA ASP A 53 -3.17 12.65 -3.92
C ASP A 53 -2.81 13.38 -5.22
N GLU A 54 -3.01 14.70 -5.25
CA GLU A 54 -2.72 15.52 -6.45
C GLU A 54 -1.24 15.48 -6.86
N SER A 55 -0.34 15.26 -5.88
CA SER A 55 1.10 15.17 -6.15
C SER A 55 1.50 13.85 -6.82
N GLY A 56 0.68 12.79 -6.69
CA GLY A 56 1.02 11.46 -7.18
C GLY A 56 1.99 10.70 -6.27
N LEU A 57 2.32 11.23 -5.08
CA LEU A 57 3.35 10.71 -4.18
C LEU A 57 2.78 9.98 -2.97
N ASN A 58 1.48 10.13 -2.70
CA ASN A 58 0.86 9.55 -1.51
C ASN A 58 -0.42 8.78 -1.87
N LEU A 59 -0.59 7.60 -1.26
CA LEU A 59 -1.89 6.93 -1.16
C LEU A 59 -2.60 7.43 0.10
N ILE A 60 -3.70 8.14 -0.09
CA ILE A 60 -4.59 8.61 0.96
C ILE A 60 -5.63 7.53 1.24
N LEU A 61 -5.68 7.06 2.47
CA LEU A 61 -6.67 6.08 2.94
C LEU A 61 -8.01 6.77 3.26
N GLN A 62 -9.07 5.99 3.43
CA GLN A 62 -10.38 6.49 3.86
C GLN A 62 -10.34 7.23 5.21
N SER A 63 -9.37 6.93 6.07
CA SER A 63 -9.10 7.61 7.34
C SER A 63 -8.37 8.96 7.19
N ASP A 64 -8.13 9.40 5.94
CA ASP A 64 -7.32 10.58 5.57
C ASP A 64 -5.83 10.48 5.96
N LEU A 65 -5.39 9.31 6.43
CA LEU A 65 -3.97 9.00 6.59
C LEU A 65 -3.30 8.80 5.24
N SER A 66 -2.07 9.29 5.13
CA SER A 66 -1.25 9.16 3.93
C SER A 66 -0.24 8.03 4.09
N LEU A 67 -0.11 7.21 3.06
CA LEU A 67 0.99 6.26 2.90
C LEU A 67 1.91 6.79 1.80
N SER A 68 3.12 7.16 2.19
CA SER A 68 4.17 7.64 1.28
C SER A 68 4.75 6.51 0.42
N ILE A 69 5.48 6.86 -0.65
CA ILE A 69 6.23 5.89 -1.46
C ILE A 69 7.14 5.01 -0.58
N LEU A 70 6.92 3.69 -0.66
CA LEU A 70 7.72 2.69 0.05
C LEU A 70 8.69 2.00 -0.93
N SER A 71 9.92 2.51 -1.01
CA SER A 71 10.96 2.02 -1.93
C SER A 71 11.33 0.54 -1.77
N SER A 72 11.12 -0.04 -0.58
CA SER A 72 11.41 -1.45 -0.27
C SER A 72 10.18 -2.37 -0.29
N LEU A 73 9.00 -1.84 -0.68
CA LEU A 73 7.76 -2.61 -0.83
C LEU A 73 7.84 -3.55 -2.03
N GLN A 74 7.48 -4.81 -1.84
CA GLN A 74 7.48 -5.81 -2.90
C GLN A 74 6.08 -6.14 -3.45
N THR A 75 5.06 -6.08 -2.59
CA THR A 75 3.67 -6.36 -2.98
C THR A 75 2.73 -5.37 -2.33
N LEU A 76 1.89 -4.70 -3.13
CA LEU A 76 0.77 -3.90 -2.65
C LEU A 76 -0.53 -4.65 -2.97
N MET A 77 -1.31 -4.96 -1.95
CA MET A 77 -2.64 -5.54 -2.08
C MET A 77 -3.71 -4.52 -1.67
N ILE A 78 -4.74 -4.39 -2.49
CA ILE A 78 -5.91 -3.54 -2.23
C ILE A 78 -7.13 -4.45 -2.28
N HIS A 79 -7.85 -4.54 -1.16
CA HIS A 79 -9.05 -5.35 -1.01
C HIS A 79 -10.23 -4.45 -0.65
N ASP A 80 -10.92 -3.91 -1.65
CA ASP A 80 -12.13 -3.12 -1.43
C ASP A 80 -13.34 -3.84 -2.03
N VAL A 81 -14.24 -4.31 -1.18
CA VAL A 81 -15.44 -5.02 -1.63
C VAL A 81 -16.39 -4.07 -2.35
N ASP A 82 -16.82 -4.46 -3.55
CA ASP A 82 -17.77 -3.72 -4.40
C ASP A 82 -17.33 -2.29 -4.77
N ARG A 83 -16.04 -1.97 -4.64
CA ARG A 83 -15.50 -0.68 -5.10
C ARG A 83 -15.38 -0.68 -6.62
N ASN A 84 -16.00 0.33 -7.24
CA ASN A 84 -15.81 0.65 -8.65
C ASN A 84 -14.66 1.66 -8.78
N LEU A 85 -13.53 1.22 -9.33
CA LEU A 85 -12.38 2.07 -9.66
C LEU A 85 -12.56 2.60 -11.08
N THR A 86 -12.44 3.91 -11.28
CA THR A 86 -12.36 4.46 -12.64
C THR A 86 -11.01 4.12 -13.28
N SER A 87 -10.93 4.24 -14.61
CA SER A 87 -9.66 4.14 -15.34
C SER A 87 -8.61 5.14 -14.82
N GLU A 88 -9.04 6.34 -14.46
CA GLU A 88 -8.20 7.42 -13.94
C GLU A 88 -7.67 7.08 -12.54
N GLU A 89 -8.53 6.61 -11.63
CA GLU A 89 -8.14 6.19 -10.29
C GLU A 89 -7.15 5.02 -10.34
N TRP A 90 -7.44 4.02 -11.18
CA TRP A 90 -6.54 2.87 -11.35
C TRP A 90 -5.20 3.28 -11.95
N SER A 91 -5.21 4.18 -12.95
CA SER A 91 -3.97 4.72 -13.55
C SER A 91 -3.15 5.52 -12.56
N ALA A 92 -3.80 6.27 -11.65
CA ALA A 92 -3.12 6.99 -10.59
C ALA A 92 -2.47 6.01 -9.58
N ILE A 93 -3.20 4.98 -9.14
CA ILE A 93 -2.67 3.93 -8.24
C ILE A 93 -1.48 3.21 -8.90
N LEU A 94 -1.56 2.91 -10.20
CA LEU A 94 -0.46 2.33 -10.97
C LEU A 94 0.76 3.26 -10.99
N SER A 95 0.54 4.57 -11.21
CA SER A 95 1.62 5.56 -11.27
C SER A 95 2.30 5.76 -9.91
N TYR A 96 1.53 5.79 -8.82
CA TYR A 96 2.06 5.73 -7.46
C TYR A 96 2.89 4.45 -7.26
N SER A 97 2.31 3.30 -7.60
CA SER A 97 2.91 1.98 -7.38
C SER A 97 4.22 1.80 -8.14
N ALA A 98 4.32 2.37 -9.36
CA ALA A 98 5.53 2.33 -10.18
C ALA A 98 6.73 3.08 -9.55
N GLN A 99 6.48 3.99 -8.61
CA GLN A 99 7.53 4.71 -7.88
C GLN A 99 8.08 3.90 -6.69
N CYS A 100 7.36 2.87 -6.24
CA CYS A 100 7.87 1.91 -5.26
C CYS A 100 8.90 0.99 -5.95
N THR A 101 10.18 1.36 -5.91
CA THR A 101 11.25 0.76 -6.73
C THR A 101 11.45 -0.75 -6.58
N SER A 102 11.06 -1.34 -5.45
CA SER A 102 11.15 -2.79 -5.21
C SER A 102 9.86 -3.56 -5.53
N LEU A 103 8.81 -2.86 -6.00
CA LEU A 103 7.49 -3.44 -6.20
C LEU A 103 7.53 -4.42 -7.37
N LYS A 104 7.05 -5.65 -7.10
CA LYS A 104 6.97 -6.74 -8.06
C LYS A 104 5.52 -7.05 -8.43
N MET A 105 4.59 -6.73 -7.54
CA MET A 105 3.19 -7.05 -7.70
C MET A 105 2.28 -5.96 -7.13
N LEU A 106 1.32 -5.54 -7.93
CA LEU A 106 0.16 -4.77 -7.50
C LEU A 106 -1.08 -5.64 -7.73
N ASN A 107 -1.89 -5.82 -6.71
CA ASN A 107 -3.12 -6.60 -6.78
C ASN A 107 -4.29 -5.78 -6.24
N ALA A 108 -5.34 -5.62 -7.06
CA ALA A 108 -6.64 -5.13 -6.62
C ALA A 108 -7.64 -6.29 -6.65
N SER A 109 -8.05 -6.74 -5.47
CA SER A 109 -9.00 -7.82 -5.28
C SER A 109 -10.36 -7.27 -4.86
N PHE A 110 -11.43 -7.89 -5.35
CA PHE A 110 -12.83 -7.49 -5.09
C PHE A 110 -13.25 -6.11 -5.63
N CYS A 111 -12.32 -5.37 -6.24
CA CYS A 111 -12.61 -4.16 -7.00
C CYS A 111 -13.12 -4.49 -8.41
N ARG A 112 -13.92 -3.59 -8.98
CA ARG A 112 -14.29 -3.58 -10.41
C ARG A 112 -13.63 -2.37 -11.07
N ILE A 113 -12.86 -2.58 -12.12
CA ILE A 113 -12.33 -1.48 -12.93
C ILE A 113 -13.39 -1.12 -13.97
N VAL A 114 -13.87 0.13 -13.93
CA VAL A 114 -14.84 0.68 -14.85
C VAL A 114 -14.09 1.32 -16.01
N ILE A 115 -14.25 0.76 -17.20
CA ILE A 115 -13.71 1.31 -18.45
C ILE A 115 -14.85 2.06 -19.13
N PRO A 116 -14.72 3.39 -19.35
CA PRO A 116 -15.74 4.15 -20.07
C PRO A 116 -15.84 3.67 -21.54
N PRO A 117 -17.01 3.84 -22.18
CA PRO A 117 -17.27 3.42 -23.56
C PRO A 117 -16.45 4.18 -24.61
#